data_AF-A0A5B7BYI8-F1
#
_entry.id   AF-A0A5B7BYI8-F1
#
_cell.length_a   1.000
_cell.length_b   1.000
_cell.length_c   1.000
_cell.angle_alpha   90.00
_cell.angle_beta   90.00
_cell.angle_gamma   90.00
#
_symmetry.space_group_name_H-M   'P 1'
#
loop_
_entity.id
_entity.type
_entity.pdbx_description
1 polymer ?
#
loop_
_entity_poly.entity_id
_entity_poly.type
_entity_poly.pdbx_seq_one_letter_code
_entity_poly.pdbx_strand_id
1 'polypeptide(L)'
;MQIVQFVSSSEAVQPGRLLTFLRSVSSAQIRAMQRNLAKYSRHFFYSNPAQPLGPEDLVWRMMAGKLVNIKLHTRRSQRVVKESRSLCTCECRRANFTSPGSLS
;
A
#
# COMPACT_ATOMS: atom_id res chain seq x y z
N MET A 1 -9.89 15.73 -20.56
CA MET A 1 -8.58 16.34 -20.24
C MET A 1 -7.56 15.23 -20.13
N GLN A 2 -6.49 15.24 -20.94
CA GLN A 2 -5.52 14.14 -20.98
C GLN A 2 -4.10 14.71 -20.94
N ILE A 3 -3.31 14.26 -19.96
CA ILE A 3 -1.93 14.71 -19.68
C ILE A 3 -0.94 13.55 -19.92
N VAL A 4 -1.42 12.32 -19.74
CA VAL A 4 -0.66 11.09 -19.93
C VAL A 4 -1.57 10.03 -20.57
N GLN A 5 -0.94 9.01 -21.17
CA GLN A 5 -1.62 7.85 -21.74
C GLN A 5 -1.26 6.63 -20.90
N PHE A 6 -2.28 5.97 -20.35
CA PHE A 6 -2.09 4.75 -19.58
C PHE A 6 -2.16 3.54 -20.51
N VAL A 7 -1.23 2.60 -20.30
CA VAL A 7 -1.20 1.33 -21.00
C VAL A 7 -1.28 0.23 -19.96
N SER A 8 -2.17 -0.74 -20.15
CA SER A 8 -2.27 -1.91 -19.27
C SER A 8 -0.98 -2.73 -19.33
N SER A 9 -0.54 -3.26 -18.18
CA SER A 9 0.63 -4.14 -18.10
C SER A 9 0.50 -5.38 -18.99
N SER A 10 -0.70 -5.98 -19.06
CA SER A 10 -0.94 -7.17 -19.88
C SER A 10 -0.71 -6.90 -21.37
N GLU A 11 -1.00 -5.69 -21.81
CA GLU A 11 -0.88 -5.31 -23.21
C GLU A 11 0.51 -4.76 -23.54
N ALA A 12 1.19 -4.15 -22.56
CA ALA A 12 2.56 -3.65 -22.72
C ALA A 12 3.58 -4.78 -22.93
N VAL A 13 3.31 -5.98 -22.40
CA VAL A 13 4.19 -7.16 -22.50
C VAL A 13 4.02 -7.89 -23.83
N GLN A 14 2.92 -7.67 -24.56
CA GLN A 14 2.73 -8.32 -25.85
C GLN A 14 3.73 -7.78 -26.90
N PRO A 15 4.40 -8.67 -27.64
CA PRO A 15 5.42 -8.27 -28.61
C PRO A 15 4.81 -7.35 -29.68
N GLY A 16 5.47 -6.22 -29.93
CA GLY A 16 5.06 -5.25 -30.95
C GLY A 16 3.88 -4.34 -30.58
N ARG A 17 3.12 -4.66 -29.54
CA ARG A 17 1.90 -3.93 -29.14
C ARG A 17 2.21 -2.48 -28.74
N LEU A 18 3.23 -2.29 -27.92
CA LEU A 18 3.60 -0.97 -27.40
C LEU A 18 4.10 -0.02 -28.49
N LEU A 19 4.87 -0.53 -29.45
CA LEU A 19 5.35 0.25 -30.59
C LEU A 19 4.22 0.66 -31.53
N THR A 20 3.28 -0.25 -31.82
CA THR A 20 2.10 0.05 -32.63
C THR A 20 1.21 1.10 -31.95
N PHE A 21 1.05 1.00 -30.63
CA PHE A 21 0.32 1.99 -29.84
C PHE A 21 0.99 3.37 -29.87
N LEU A 22 2.31 3.45 -29.65
CA LEU A 22 3.02 4.73 -29.69
C LEU A 22 2.99 5.36 -31.09
N ARG A 23 3.03 4.54 -32.15
CA ARG A 23 2.93 5.02 -33.54
C ARG A 23 1.54 5.54 -33.91
N SER A 24 0.48 5.06 -33.28
CA SER A 24 -0.87 5.55 -33.53
C SER A 24 -1.18 6.88 -32.84
N VAL A 25 -0.31 7.33 -31.93
CA VAL A 25 -0.45 8.64 -31.26
C VAL A 25 -0.09 9.76 -32.24
N SER A 26 -1.07 10.62 -32.52
CA SER A 26 -0.87 11.76 -33.42
C SER A 26 -0.04 12.88 -32.77
N SER A 27 0.68 13.64 -33.60
CA SER A 27 1.43 14.83 -33.14
C SER A 27 0.53 15.90 -32.52
N ALA A 28 -0.72 16.01 -32.99
CA ALA A 28 -1.73 16.91 -32.43
C ALA A 28 -2.11 16.52 -30.98
N GLN A 29 -2.29 15.21 -30.72
CA GLN A 29 -2.54 14.69 -29.37
C GLN A 29 -1.34 14.95 -28.45
N ILE A 30 -0.12 14.74 -28.94
CA ILE A 30 1.11 15.02 -28.17
C ILE A 30 1.16 16.49 -27.76
N ARG A 31 0.93 17.43 -28.69
CA ARG A 31 0.89 18.87 -28.40
C ARG A 31 -0.22 19.24 -27.43
N ALA A 32 -1.38 18.59 -27.53
CA ALA A 32 -2.48 18.80 -26.59
C ALA A 32 -2.10 18.35 -25.16
N MET A 33 -1.47 17.17 -25.02
CA MET A 33 -0.97 16.67 -23.74
C MET A 33 0.12 17.59 -23.17
N GLN A 34 1.06 18.06 -23.98
CA GLN A 34 2.11 19.00 -23.55
C GLN A 34 1.55 20.32 -23.03
N ARG A 35 0.56 20.91 -23.73
CA ARG A 35 -0.12 22.14 -23.26
C ARG A 35 -0.84 21.93 -21.95
N ASN A 36 -1.53 20.80 -21.81
CA ASN A 36 -2.16 20.44 -20.54
C ASN A 36 -1.10 20.27 -19.45
N LEU A 37 -0.02 19.53 -19.71
CA LEU A 37 1.06 19.32 -18.75
C LEU A 37 1.68 20.64 -18.28
N ALA A 38 1.93 21.60 -19.17
CA ALA A 38 2.45 22.91 -18.81
C ALA A 38 1.48 23.72 -17.92
N LYS A 39 0.17 23.53 -18.07
CA LYS A 39 -0.85 24.19 -17.24
C LYS A 39 -0.86 23.64 -15.82
N TYR A 40 -0.66 22.34 -15.64
CA TYR A 40 -0.75 21.69 -14.33
C TYR A 40 0.60 21.38 -13.68
N SER A 41 1.72 21.46 -14.41
CA SER A 41 3.08 21.17 -13.93
C SER A 41 3.40 21.90 -12.62
N ARG A 42 2.95 23.16 -12.49
CA ARG A 42 3.15 23.99 -11.30
C ARG A 42 2.56 23.41 -10.01
N HIS A 43 1.58 22.51 -10.12
CA HIS A 43 0.96 21.86 -8.96
C HIS A 43 1.68 20.57 -8.55
N PHE A 44 2.63 20.06 -9.36
CA PHE A 44 3.39 18.84 -9.07
C PHE A 44 4.69 19.14 -8.29
N PHE A 45 4.57 19.83 -7.17
CA PHE A 45 5.69 20.34 -6.38
C PHE A 45 6.70 19.26 -5.94
N TYR A 46 6.22 18.02 -5.73
CA TYR A 46 7.03 16.89 -5.25
C TYR A 46 7.40 15.88 -6.34
N SER A 47 7.06 16.14 -7.60
CA SER A 47 7.20 15.11 -8.65
C SER A 47 7.84 15.61 -9.93
N ASN A 48 7.98 16.93 -10.10
CA ASN A 48 8.61 17.49 -11.30
C ASN A 48 9.24 18.88 -11.06
N PRO A 49 10.56 19.04 -11.21
CA PRO A 49 11.55 17.99 -11.44
C PRO A 49 11.78 17.20 -10.14
N ALA A 50 11.83 15.87 -10.24
CA ALA A 50 12.23 15.04 -9.10
C ALA A 50 13.67 15.42 -8.72
N GLN A 51 13.86 15.88 -7.48
CA GLN A 51 15.17 16.24 -6.97
C GLN A 51 15.79 15.02 -6.29
N PRO A 52 17.10 14.76 -6.49
CA PRO A 52 17.78 13.72 -5.71
C PRO A 52 17.65 14.08 -4.21
N LEU A 53 17.30 13.10 -3.38
CA LEU A 53 16.98 13.29 -1.95
C LEU A 53 15.75 14.18 -1.69
N GLY A 54 14.81 14.26 -2.64
CA GLY A 54 13.52 14.90 -2.44
C GLY A 54 12.70 14.24 -1.32
N PRO A 55 11.66 14.93 -0.81
CA PRO A 55 10.77 14.38 0.21
C PRO A 55 10.22 13.00 -0.14
N GLU A 56 9.90 12.76 -1.40
CA GLU A 56 9.45 11.46 -1.92
C GLU A 56 10.51 10.38 -1.80
N ASP A 57 11.76 10.66 -2.14
CA ASP A 57 12.87 9.71 -2.08
C ASP A 57 13.23 9.37 -0.63
N LEU A 58 13.20 10.37 0.26
CA LEU A 58 13.40 10.17 1.69
C LEU A 58 12.30 9.30 2.30
N VAL A 59 11.05 9.50 1.90
CA VAL A 59 9.92 8.65 2.33
C VAL A 59 10.10 7.23 1.81
N TRP A 60 10.40 7.03 0.53
CA TRP A 60 10.62 5.70 -0.04
C TRP A 60 11.79 4.97 0.62
N ARG A 61 12.89 5.68 0.90
CA ARG A 61 14.05 5.13 1.62
C ARG A 61 13.70 4.70 3.05
N MET A 62 12.93 5.51 3.78
CA MET A 62 12.43 5.12 5.10
C MET A 62 11.47 3.93 5.03
N MET A 63 10.55 3.92 4.05
CA MET A 63 9.62 2.81 3.84
C MET A 63 10.37 1.51 3.53
N ALA A 64 11.37 1.56 2.64
CA ALA A 64 12.19 0.40 2.29
C ALA A 64 12.85 -0.26 3.50
N GLY A 65 13.37 0.53 4.45
CA GLY A 65 13.90 0.03 5.71
C GLY A 65 12.85 -0.65 6.61
N LYS A 66 11.60 -0.17 6.58
CA LYS A 66 10.49 -0.73 7.37
C LYS A 66 9.84 -1.97 6.74
N LEU A 67 9.97 -2.18 5.43
CA LEU A 67 9.32 -3.30 4.72
C LEU A 67 9.64 -4.67 5.31
N VAL A 68 10.90 -4.90 5.72
CA VAL A 68 11.32 -6.17 6.33
C VAL A 68 10.58 -6.39 7.65
N ASN A 69 10.44 -5.34 8.47
CA ASN A 69 9.77 -5.43 9.76
C ASN A 69 8.25 -5.61 9.59
N ILE A 70 7.64 -4.90 8.63
CA ILE A 70 6.23 -5.09 8.27
C ILE A 70 5.99 -6.55 7.84
N LYS A 71 6.83 -7.10 6.96
CA LYS A 71 6.73 -8.50 6.53
C LYS A 71 6.86 -9.48 7.70
N LEU A 72 7.76 -9.22 8.65
CA LEU A 72 7.92 -10.04 9.85
C LEU A 72 6.67 -9.98 10.75
N HIS A 73 6.17 -8.78 11.04
CA HIS A 73 4.98 -8.59 11.87
C HIS A 73 3.72 -9.21 11.23
N THR A 74 3.53 -9.06 9.92
CA THR A 74 2.44 -9.71 9.17
C THR A 74 2.55 -11.24 9.24
N ARG A 75 3.75 -11.81 9.11
CA ARG A 75 3.95 -13.26 9.29
C ARG A 75 3.67 -13.70 10.72
N ARG A 76 4.07 -12.91 11.71
CA ARG A 76 3.81 -13.20 13.13
C ARG A 76 2.32 -13.16 13.44
N SER A 77 1.57 -12.18 12.94
CA SER A 77 0.11 -12.10 13.13
C SER A 77 -0.62 -13.25 12.45
N GLN A 78 -0.15 -13.67 11.26
CA GLN A 78 -0.70 -14.85 10.57
C GLN A 78 -0.41 -16.17 11.28
N ARG A 79 0.67 -16.26 12.09
CA ARG A 79 0.97 -17.42 12.94
C ARG A 79 0.15 -17.49 14.21
N VAL A 80 -0.56 -16.42 14.59
CA VAL A 80 -1.50 -16.47 15.71
C VAL A 80 -2.73 -17.22 15.22
N VAL A 81 -2.72 -18.54 15.45
CA VAL A 81 -3.80 -19.46 15.11
C VAL A 81 -5.10 -18.95 15.74
N LYS A 82 -6.16 -18.83 14.92
CA LYS A 82 -7.53 -18.40 15.28
C LYS A 82 -8.18 -19.24 16.41
N GLU A 83 -7.50 -20.29 16.86
CA GLU A 83 -7.95 -21.31 17.80
C GLU A 83 -7.15 -21.35 19.11
N SER A 84 -6.08 -20.53 19.26
CA SER A 84 -5.28 -20.48 20.49
C SER A 84 -6.01 -19.85 21.69
N ARG A 85 -7.24 -19.35 21.52
CA ARG A 85 -8.02 -18.69 22.58
C ARG A 85 -9.34 -19.38 22.93
N SER A 86 -9.64 -20.57 22.40
CA SER A 86 -10.88 -21.30 22.76
C SER A 86 -10.72 -22.30 23.91
N LEU A 87 -9.49 -22.59 24.35
CA LEU A 87 -9.23 -23.52 25.46
C LEU A 87 -8.56 -22.77 26.62
N CYS A 88 -9.38 -22.24 27.54
CA CYS A 88 -8.89 -21.90 28.87
C CYS A 88 -8.53 -23.21 29.60
N THR A 89 -7.24 -23.52 29.71
CA THR A 89 -6.74 -24.56 30.63
C THR A 89 -6.63 -24.01 32.05
N CYS A 90 -7.70 -23.40 32.54
CA CYS A 90 -7.79 -22.96 33.93
C CYS A 90 -8.44 -24.10 34.72
N GLU A 91 -7.66 -24.85 35.50
CA GLU A 91 -8.22 -25.71 36.55
C GLU A 91 -8.84 -24.82 37.63
N CYS A 92 -10.13 -24.52 37.49
CA CYS A 92 -10.88 -23.75 38.48
C CYS A 92 -11.18 -24.61 39.72
N ARG A 93 -10.28 -24.66 40.70
CA ARG A 93 -10.65 -25.08 42.07
C ARG A 93 -11.45 -23.97 42.75
N ARG A 94 -12.70 -24.25 43.12
CA ARG A 94 -13.49 -23.38 44.01
C ARG A 94 -12.83 -23.36 45.39
N ALA A 95 -12.41 -22.19 45.86
CA ALA A 95 -12.03 -22.00 47.26
C ALA A 95 -13.31 -21.97 48.13
N ASN A 96 -13.33 -22.76 49.20
CA ASN A 96 -14.42 -22.81 50.17
C ASN A 96 -14.65 -21.43 50.80
N PHE A 97 -15.69 -20.72 50.37
CA PHE A 97 -16.19 -19.54 51.07
C PHE A 97 -17.22 -19.98 52.12
N THR A 98 -16.88 -19.87 53.40
CA THR A 98 -17.85 -19.84 54.51
C THR A 98 -18.40 -18.42 54.61
N SER A 99 -19.62 -18.19 54.12
CA SER A 99 -20.36 -16.93 54.34
C SER A 99 -21.16 -17.00 55.65
N PRO A 100 -21.27 -15.92 56.45
CA PRO A 100 -22.11 -15.89 57.64
C PRO A 100 -23.57 -15.71 57.21
N GLY A 101 -24.36 -16.78 57.31
CA GLY A 101 -25.81 -16.73 57.13
C GLY A 101 -26.50 -16.34 58.44
N SER A 102 -27.27 -15.26 58.38
CA SER A 102 -28.14 -14.73 59.43
C SER A 102 -29.19 -15.72 59.93
N LEU A 103 -29.57 -15.56 61.20
CA LEU A 103 -30.67 -16.22 61.90
C LEU A 103 -31.93 -16.40 61.06
N SER A 104 -32.45 -17.63 61.03
CA SER A 104 -33.87 -17.99 61.18
C SER A 104 -33.93 -19.44 61.67
#